data_AF-A0A2D9CBG1-F1
#
_entry.id   AF-A0A2D9CBG1-F1
#
_cell.length_a   1.000
_cell.length_b   1.000
_cell.length_c   1.000
_cell.angle_alpha   90.00
_cell.angle_beta   90.00
_cell.angle_gamma   90.00
#
_symmetry.space_group_name_H-M   'P 1'
#
loop_
_entity.id
_entity.type
_entity.pdbx_description
1 polymer ?
#
loop_
_entity_poly.entity_id
_entity_poly.type
_entity_poly.pdbx_seq_one_letter_code
_entity_poly.pdbx_strand_id
1 'polypeptide(L)'
;MRLGMIDAGLKDLQSYMLDLQFGEDQVSKIFLETRGKAIEEGIRFDFSELGSVQEQMKFISKLEKSPPKAIGRDASRKIASTLRTQMNTGVKVMKGQAKLASDRIADLTKVIEGGGQINGAVLVKLETELTSLDGVIDPSTGQPINLSARKELQELKIVENILSAYRQSTPEEAQRSLDQLQGGISGSGGPGIDTVLEVKARDAAQSFITNTRANLKKDGMTHAQTVGLVQPSAIAFGGTPDELFSSIEKRRQDYQTVQSAYPSYNIGPLREGEVQVVTNAIENGDVQTQMETLGAIVQGFRQDSPAVLEQVSKEAPVFAHVGGLMLMGKTKTARLILEGIALGKEGGPMPADITRTDIELLFHENVGSALNEQSAAVTGAAYEATIAIFRSNMSRSGMVKQKAAGDKEMQTALNLALGGDGNLGSEGLGGVRTVRDRQVLVPPYLSAPGMETLISNLTPETFKTASGRDIDAGMLNEIKENNNIFPQAIGDDRYIFVHSDPNNISFVKVMGFDGEPFEIDMRILHNKESMQ
;
A
#
# COMPACT_ATOMS: atom_id res chain seq x y z
N MET A 1 6.98 50.16 -49.35
CA MET A 1 7.97 51.10 -48.78
C MET A 1 9.40 50.53 -48.84
N ARG A 2 9.67 49.29 -48.36
CA ARG A 2 11.02 48.69 -48.34
C ARG A 2 11.69 48.46 -49.69
N LEU A 3 10.96 47.95 -50.70
CA LEU A 3 11.51 47.75 -52.05
C LEU A 3 12.01 49.05 -52.70
N GLY A 4 11.39 50.19 -52.37
CA GLY A 4 11.82 51.50 -52.84
C GLY A 4 13.14 51.97 -52.20
N MET A 5 13.39 51.62 -50.93
CA MET A 5 14.66 51.92 -50.26
C MET A 5 15.80 51.02 -50.77
N ILE A 6 15.50 49.74 -51.03
CA ILE A 6 16.43 48.80 -51.64
C ILE A 6 16.79 49.26 -53.06
N ASP A 7 15.80 49.62 -53.88
CA ASP A 7 16.04 50.10 -55.25
C ASP A 7 16.82 51.44 -55.28
N ALA A 8 16.68 52.30 -54.27
CA ALA A 8 17.47 53.51 -54.12
C ALA A 8 18.94 53.21 -53.78
N GLY A 9 19.20 52.39 -52.75
CA GLY A 9 20.57 52.00 -52.39
C GLY A 9 21.28 51.19 -53.48
N LEU A 10 20.54 50.40 -54.26
CA LEU A 10 21.08 49.69 -55.42
C LEU A 10 21.47 50.62 -56.57
N LYS A 11 20.77 51.75 -56.77
CA LYS A 11 21.16 52.76 -57.75
C LYS A 11 22.42 53.51 -57.34
N ASP A 12 22.59 53.76 -56.05
CA ASP A 12 23.82 54.35 -55.52
C ASP A 12 25.01 53.40 -55.69
N LEU A 13 24.80 52.10 -55.41
CA LEU A 13 25.79 51.05 -55.69
C LEU A 13 26.12 50.94 -57.19
N GLN A 14 25.12 51.02 -58.05
CA GLN A 14 25.30 50.99 -59.51
C GLN A 14 26.17 52.17 -59.97
N SER A 15 25.90 53.38 -59.47
CA SER A 15 26.66 54.59 -59.80
C SER A 15 28.10 54.47 -59.31
N TYR A 16 28.30 54.02 -58.07
CA TYR A 16 29.62 53.79 -57.49
C TYR A 16 30.46 52.76 -58.26
N MET A 17 29.85 51.67 -58.72
CA MET A 17 30.57 50.65 -59.48
C MET A 17 30.95 51.13 -60.89
N LEU A 18 30.12 51.95 -61.53
CA LEU A 18 30.46 52.59 -62.80
C LEU A 18 31.63 53.57 -62.64
N ASP A 19 31.66 54.34 -61.54
CA ASP A 19 32.77 55.25 -61.21
C ASP A 19 34.10 54.51 -60.97
N LEU A 20 34.03 53.26 -60.49
CA LEU A 20 35.18 52.35 -60.34
C LEU A 20 35.55 51.59 -61.62
N GLN A 21 34.99 51.95 -62.77
CA GLN A 21 35.26 51.36 -64.09
C GLN A 21 34.90 49.86 -64.23
N PHE A 22 33.95 49.34 -63.45
CA PHE A 22 33.37 48.02 -63.74
C PHE A 22 32.59 48.06 -65.06
N GLY A 23 32.64 46.98 -65.85
CA GLY A 23 31.89 46.90 -67.11
C GLY A 23 30.38 46.87 -66.89
N GLU A 24 29.59 47.46 -67.80
CA GLU A 24 28.12 47.54 -67.67
C GLU A 24 27.45 46.17 -67.47
N ASP A 25 27.98 45.12 -68.10
CA ASP A 25 27.50 43.75 -67.92
C ASP A 25 27.75 43.23 -66.49
N GLN A 26 28.91 43.55 -65.91
CA GLN A 26 29.25 43.18 -64.53
C GLN A 26 28.39 43.95 -63.52
N VAL A 27 28.20 45.25 -63.74
CA VAL A 27 27.34 46.10 -62.92
C VAL A 27 25.89 45.61 -62.98
N SER A 28 25.38 45.31 -64.18
CA SER A 28 24.01 44.79 -64.38
C SER A 28 23.82 43.43 -63.71
N LYS A 29 24.80 42.53 -63.84
CA LYS A 29 24.77 41.22 -63.18
C LYS A 29 24.76 41.35 -61.65
N ILE A 30 25.67 42.14 -61.08
CA ILE A 30 25.76 42.36 -59.63
C ILE A 30 24.50 43.05 -59.11
N PHE A 31 23.97 44.04 -59.85
CA PHE A 31 22.72 44.72 -59.50
C PHE A 31 21.54 43.73 -59.45
N LEU A 32 21.36 42.92 -60.49
CA LEU A 32 20.28 41.93 -60.55
C LEU A 32 20.42 40.84 -59.48
N GLU A 33 21.62 40.34 -59.23
CA GLU A 33 21.90 39.36 -58.17
C GLU A 33 21.63 39.94 -56.77
N THR A 34 22.10 41.17 -56.50
CA THR A 34 21.91 41.83 -55.20
C THR A 34 20.45 42.17 -54.96
N ARG A 35 19.75 42.67 -55.98
CA ARG A 35 18.30 42.91 -55.94
C ARG A 35 17.52 41.62 -55.69
N GLY A 36 17.91 40.54 -56.36
CA GLY A 36 17.33 39.22 -56.15
C GLY A 36 17.46 38.78 -54.70
N LYS A 37 18.68 38.77 -54.15
CA LYS A 37 18.96 38.43 -52.75
C LYS A 37 18.18 39.29 -51.76
N ALA A 38 18.13 40.60 -51.97
CA ALA A 38 17.38 41.51 -51.10
C ALA A 38 15.88 41.19 -51.08
N ILE A 39 15.31 40.78 -52.21
CA ILE A 39 13.93 40.30 -52.30
C ILE A 39 13.77 38.95 -51.58
N GLU A 40 14.70 38.01 -51.75
CA GLU A 40 14.66 36.72 -51.05
C GLU A 40 14.69 36.90 -49.52
N GLU A 41 15.59 37.75 -49.01
CA GLU A 41 15.68 38.08 -47.59
C GLU A 41 14.41 38.81 -47.10
N GLY A 42 13.87 39.72 -47.91
CA GLY A 42 12.59 40.37 -47.63
C GLY A 42 11.44 39.37 -47.50
N ILE A 43 11.36 38.38 -48.40
CA ILE A 43 10.35 37.31 -48.34
C ILE A 43 10.51 36.47 -47.06
N ARG A 44 11.75 36.12 -46.68
CA ARG A 44 12.03 35.36 -45.46
C ARG A 44 11.66 36.15 -44.21
N PHE A 45 12.00 37.43 -44.17
CA PHE A 45 11.64 38.34 -43.08
C PHE A 45 10.11 38.47 -42.97
N ASP A 46 9.43 38.77 -44.08
CA ASP A 46 7.98 38.92 -44.08
C ASP A 46 7.29 37.62 -43.67
N PHE A 47 7.86 36.46 -44.01
CA PHE A 47 7.38 35.15 -43.55
C PHE A 47 7.58 34.94 -42.04
N SER A 48 8.73 35.33 -41.48
CA SER A 48 9.01 35.17 -40.05
C SER A 48 8.16 36.08 -39.17
N GLU A 49 7.68 37.20 -39.69
CA GLU A 49 6.78 38.12 -39.00
C GLU A 49 5.31 37.63 -38.96
N LEU A 50 4.98 36.56 -39.69
CA LEU A 50 3.62 36.02 -39.67
C LEU A 50 3.36 35.31 -38.34
N GLY A 51 2.30 35.73 -37.65
CA GLY A 51 1.97 35.28 -36.30
C GLY A 51 1.32 33.89 -36.25
N SER A 52 0.87 33.33 -37.37
CA SER A 52 0.20 32.03 -37.42
C SER A 52 0.64 31.12 -38.57
N VAL A 53 0.50 29.82 -38.37
CA VAL A 53 0.79 28.80 -39.38
C VAL A 53 -0.14 28.93 -40.60
N GLN A 54 -1.41 29.34 -40.44
CA GLN A 54 -2.29 29.62 -41.58
C GLN A 54 -1.80 30.78 -42.43
N GLU A 55 -1.33 31.85 -41.80
CA GLU A 55 -0.77 32.99 -42.52
C GLU A 55 0.49 32.57 -43.28
N GLN A 56 1.37 31.79 -42.63
CA GLN A 56 2.55 31.21 -43.27
C GLN A 56 2.18 30.32 -44.47
N MET A 57 1.16 29.47 -44.34
CA MET A 57 0.70 28.61 -45.43
C MET A 57 0.08 29.41 -46.59
N LYS A 58 -0.73 30.43 -46.28
CA LYS A 58 -1.30 31.36 -47.27
C LYS A 58 -0.19 32.15 -47.98
N PHE A 59 0.83 32.58 -47.24
CA PHE A 59 1.99 33.30 -47.78
C PHE A 59 2.77 32.42 -48.75
N ILE A 60 3.09 31.17 -48.37
CA ILE A 60 3.76 30.21 -49.25
C ILE A 60 2.92 29.94 -50.50
N SER A 61 1.61 29.72 -50.37
CA SER A 61 0.71 29.49 -51.52
C SER A 61 0.65 30.71 -52.44
N LYS A 62 0.62 31.93 -51.88
CA LYS A 62 0.67 33.18 -52.65
C LYS A 62 1.99 33.32 -53.39
N LEU A 63 3.11 33.01 -52.74
CA LEU A 63 4.45 33.05 -53.34
C LEU A 63 4.57 32.07 -54.53
N GLU A 64 3.97 30.89 -54.43
CA GLU A 64 3.95 29.89 -55.52
C GLU A 64 3.03 30.28 -56.69
N LYS A 65 1.87 30.88 -56.40
CA LYS A 65 0.88 31.31 -57.40
C LYS A 65 1.25 32.61 -58.10
N SER A 66 1.93 33.52 -57.40
CA SER A 66 2.25 34.86 -57.87
C SER A 66 3.70 35.24 -57.51
N PRO A 67 4.70 34.58 -58.13
CA PRO A 67 6.11 34.81 -57.84
C PRO A 67 6.53 36.25 -58.22
N PRO A 68 7.36 36.92 -57.41
CA PRO A 68 7.89 38.23 -57.78
C PRO A 68 8.70 38.15 -59.08
N LYS A 69 8.37 39.03 -60.03
CA LYS A 69 8.99 39.05 -61.37
C LYS A 69 10.52 39.12 -61.32
N ALA A 70 11.08 39.81 -60.33
CA ALA A 70 12.52 40.06 -60.20
C ALA A 70 13.35 38.81 -59.87
N ILE A 71 12.79 37.79 -59.22
CA ILE A 71 13.51 36.54 -58.88
C ILE A 71 13.05 35.35 -59.76
N GLY A 72 11.93 35.50 -60.46
CA GLY A 72 11.40 34.45 -61.33
C GLY A 72 10.75 33.28 -60.59
N ARG A 73 10.17 32.35 -61.36
CA ARG A 73 9.34 31.26 -60.85
C ARG A 73 10.13 30.18 -60.11
N ASP A 74 11.33 29.85 -60.60
CA ASP A 74 12.13 28.76 -60.04
C ASP A 74 12.76 29.15 -58.70
N ALA A 75 13.31 30.36 -58.58
CA ALA A 75 13.80 30.87 -57.31
C ALA A 75 12.66 30.96 -56.27
N SER A 76 11.50 31.49 -56.68
CA SER A 76 10.31 31.57 -55.80
C SER A 76 9.86 30.19 -55.29
N ARG A 77 9.87 29.16 -56.16
CA ARG A 77 9.59 27.77 -55.77
C ARG A 77 10.61 27.21 -54.78
N LYS A 78 11.91 27.49 -55.00
CA LYS A 78 12.98 27.07 -54.08
C LYS A 78 12.84 27.72 -52.70
N ILE A 79 12.51 29.02 -52.66
CA ILE A 79 12.23 29.74 -51.42
C ILE A 79 10.98 29.16 -50.75
N ALA A 80 9.87 29.01 -51.48
CA ALA A 80 8.64 28.42 -50.97
C ALA A 80 8.86 27.01 -50.37
N SER A 81 9.67 26.17 -51.01
CA SER A 81 10.06 24.85 -50.49
C SER A 81 10.85 24.94 -49.18
N THR A 82 11.76 25.92 -49.08
CA THR A 82 12.55 26.15 -47.86
C THR A 82 11.66 26.63 -46.72
N LEU A 83 10.79 27.62 -46.98
CA LEU A 83 9.84 28.15 -46.01
C LEU A 83 8.84 27.07 -45.55
N ARG A 84 8.36 26.23 -46.48
CA ARG A 84 7.50 25.08 -46.16
C ARG A 84 8.21 24.10 -45.23
N THR A 85 9.50 23.84 -45.45
CA THR A 85 10.30 22.98 -44.57
C THR A 85 10.44 23.57 -43.17
N GLN A 86 10.69 24.88 -43.07
CA GLN A 86 10.76 25.60 -41.79
C GLN A 86 9.41 25.56 -41.06
N MET A 87 8.31 25.88 -41.75
CA MET A 87 6.95 25.80 -41.23
C MET A 87 6.62 24.39 -40.70
N ASN A 88 6.88 23.35 -41.51
CA ASN A 88 6.63 21.97 -41.14
C ASN A 88 7.46 21.53 -39.93
N THR A 89 8.68 22.07 -39.77
CA THR A 89 9.51 21.84 -38.59
C THR A 89 8.87 22.46 -37.35
N GLY A 90 8.39 23.71 -37.44
CA GLY A 90 7.65 24.37 -36.35
C GLY A 90 6.38 23.61 -35.96
N VAL A 91 5.56 23.21 -36.94
CA VAL A 91 4.37 22.38 -36.72
C VAL A 91 4.74 21.05 -36.05
N LYS A 92 5.84 20.41 -36.45
CA LYS A 92 6.31 19.16 -35.83
C LYS A 92 6.66 19.36 -34.35
N VAL A 93 7.32 20.46 -34.00
CA VAL A 93 7.62 20.79 -32.60
C VAL A 93 6.33 20.99 -31.80
N MET A 94 5.41 21.79 -32.32
CA MET A 94 4.11 22.04 -31.66
C MET A 94 3.27 20.77 -31.54
N LYS A 95 3.29 19.88 -32.53
CA LYS A 95 2.67 18.55 -32.47
C LYS A 95 3.33 17.68 -31.38
N GLY A 96 4.64 17.80 -31.21
CA GLY A 96 5.36 17.19 -30.08
C GLY A 96 4.88 17.71 -28.73
N GLN A 97 4.64 19.02 -28.60
CA GLN A 97 4.07 19.60 -27.37
C GLN A 97 2.65 19.10 -27.10
N ALA A 98 1.78 19.07 -28.11
CA ALA A 98 0.44 18.50 -27.98
C ALA A 98 0.48 17.02 -27.53
N LYS A 99 1.42 16.24 -28.07
CA LYS A 99 1.64 14.85 -27.66
C LYS A 99 2.11 14.74 -26.21
N LEU A 100 3.07 15.57 -25.78
CA LEU A 100 3.52 15.58 -24.38
C LEU A 100 2.39 15.96 -23.42
N ALA A 101 1.51 16.89 -23.80
CA ALA A 101 0.32 17.22 -23.02
C ALA A 101 -0.65 16.03 -22.93
N SER A 102 -0.89 15.31 -24.04
CA SER A 102 -1.68 14.07 -24.07
C SER A 102 -1.08 12.97 -23.17
N ASP A 103 0.24 12.75 -23.24
CA ASP A 103 0.94 11.78 -22.40
C ASP A 103 0.78 12.14 -20.90
N ARG A 104 0.88 13.43 -20.53
CA ARG A 104 0.62 13.91 -19.16
C ARG A 104 -0.83 13.72 -18.72
N ILE A 105 -1.81 13.93 -19.61
CA ILE A 105 -3.24 13.70 -19.33
C ILE A 105 -3.49 12.21 -19.05
N ALA A 106 -2.85 11.32 -19.81
CA ALA A 106 -2.93 9.89 -19.58
C ALA A 106 -2.33 9.48 -18.23
N ASP A 107 -1.19 10.08 -17.84
CA ASP A 107 -0.61 9.84 -16.51
C ASP A 107 -1.52 10.35 -15.38
N LEU A 108 -2.16 11.51 -15.54
CA LEU A 108 -3.16 12.01 -14.60
C LEU A 108 -4.39 11.11 -14.52
N THR A 109 -4.80 10.50 -15.63
CA THR A 109 -5.91 9.53 -15.65
C THR A 109 -5.55 8.32 -14.78
N LYS A 110 -4.33 7.78 -14.91
CA LYS A 110 -3.86 6.68 -14.06
C LYS A 110 -3.79 7.07 -12.58
N VAL A 111 -3.41 8.32 -12.27
CA VAL A 111 -3.39 8.82 -10.88
C VAL A 111 -4.78 8.76 -10.26
N ILE A 112 -5.81 9.20 -10.99
CA ILE A 112 -7.19 9.24 -10.45
C ILE A 112 -7.82 7.85 -10.41
N GLU A 113 -7.50 6.98 -11.37
CA GLU A 113 -7.85 5.55 -11.34
C GLU A 113 -7.15 4.81 -10.19
N GLY A 114 -6.01 5.29 -9.71
CA GLY A 114 -5.36 4.80 -8.49
C GLY A 114 -5.94 5.38 -7.19
N GLY A 115 -6.86 6.35 -7.30
CA GLY A 115 -7.51 7.04 -6.20
C GLY A 115 -6.87 8.38 -5.79
N GLY A 116 -5.77 8.77 -6.41
CA GLY A 116 -5.14 10.07 -6.18
C GLY A 116 -6.01 11.23 -6.68
N GLN A 117 -5.74 12.44 -6.20
CA GLN A 117 -6.45 13.66 -6.59
C GLN A 117 -5.61 14.51 -7.54
N ILE A 118 -6.26 15.21 -8.48
CA ILE A 118 -5.56 16.14 -9.37
C ILE A 118 -5.55 17.54 -8.77
N ASN A 119 -4.36 18.11 -8.62
CA ASN A 119 -4.22 19.51 -8.24
C ASN A 119 -4.77 20.42 -9.37
N GLY A 120 -5.75 21.27 -9.06
CA GLY A 120 -6.37 22.18 -10.02
C GLY A 120 -5.37 23.09 -10.77
N ALA A 121 -4.25 23.46 -10.14
CA ALA A 121 -3.20 24.23 -10.81
C ALA A 121 -2.51 23.47 -11.94
N VAL A 122 -2.44 22.12 -11.87
CA VAL A 122 -1.91 21.28 -12.93
C VAL A 122 -2.86 21.26 -14.13
N LEU A 123 -4.17 21.16 -13.89
CA LEU A 123 -5.18 21.24 -14.95
C LEU A 123 -5.13 22.60 -15.67
N VAL A 124 -5.07 23.71 -14.93
CA VAL A 124 -4.97 25.06 -15.50
C VAL A 124 -3.70 25.22 -16.36
N LYS A 125 -2.56 24.65 -15.93
CA LYS A 125 -1.33 24.66 -16.72
C LYS A 125 -1.47 23.89 -18.03
N LEU A 126 -2.07 22.69 -18.01
CA LEU A 126 -2.35 21.90 -19.21
C LEU A 126 -3.31 22.62 -20.15
N GLU A 127 -4.35 23.27 -19.62
CA GLU A 127 -5.28 24.09 -20.42
C GLU A 127 -4.57 25.26 -21.10
N THR A 128 -3.70 25.95 -20.37
CA THR A 128 -2.93 27.07 -20.90
C THR A 128 -1.96 26.60 -22.00
N GLU A 129 -1.26 25.49 -21.76
CA GLU A 129 -0.37 24.86 -22.74
C GLU A 129 -1.12 24.49 -24.02
N LEU A 130 -2.28 23.83 -23.91
CA LEU A 130 -3.09 23.49 -25.07
C LEU A 130 -3.70 24.71 -25.76
N THR A 131 -4.06 25.75 -25.02
CA THR A 131 -4.59 27.02 -25.57
C THR A 131 -3.52 27.76 -26.37
N SER A 132 -2.25 27.68 -25.97
CA SER A 132 -1.14 28.28 -26.74
C SER A 132 -0.95 27.64 -28.13
N LEU A 133 -1.52 26.46 -28.35
CA LEU A 133 -1.49 25.74 -29.63
C LEU A 133 -2.73 25.99 -30.49
N ASP A 134 -3.64 26.85 -30.05
CA ASP A 134 -4.86 27.15 -30.80
C ASP A 134 -4.57 27.78 -32.15
N GLY A 135 -5.36 27.38 -33.14
CA GLY A 135 -5.16 27.80 -34.52
C GLY A 135 -4.05 27.04 -35.24
N VAL A 136 -3.22 26.21 -34.60
CA VAL A 136 -2.21 25.44 -35.35
C VAL A 136 -2.84 24.21 -36.00
N ILE A 137 -2.80 24.14 -37.33
CA ILE A 137 -3.38 23.04 -38.13
C ILE A 137 -2.28 22.11 -38.60
N ASP A 138 -2.51 20.80 -38.46
CA ASP A 138 -1.66 19.77 -39.06
C ASP A 138 -1.89 19.75 -40.59
N PRO A 139 -0.88 20.06 -41.42
CA PRO A 139 -1.03 20.07 -42.87
C PRO A 139 -1.40 18.70 -43.47
N SER A 140 -1.14 17.60 -42.77
CA SER A 140 -1.42 16.24 -43.24
C SER A 140 -2.86 15.81 -43.01
N THR A 141 -3.53 16.32 -41.97
CA THR A 141 -4.90 15.93 -41.60
C THR A 141 -5.91 17.06 -41.78
N GLY A 142 -5.45 18.31 -41.86
CA GLY A 142 -6.31 19.50 -41.87
C GLY A 142 -6.98 19.79 -40.54
N GLN A 143 -6.61 19.10 -39.46
CA GLN A 143 -7.19 19.24 -38.12
C GLN A 143 -6.28 20.05 -37.19
N PRO A 144 -6.83 20.70 -36.15
CA PRO A 144 -6.01 21.30 -35.08
C PRO A 144 -5.11 20.26 -34.42
N ILE A 145 -3.83 20.57 -34.25
CA ILE A 145 -2.86 19.63 -33.66
C ILE A 145 -3.18 19.27 -32.20
N ASN A 146 -3.91 20.13 -31.49
CA ASN A 146 -4.27 19.99 -30.08
C ASN A 146 -5.65 19.35 -29.86
N LEU A 147 -6.37 18.98 -30.92
CA LEU A 147 -7.76 18.51 -30.83
C LEU A 147 -7.92 17.27 -29.94
N SER A 148 -7.07 16.25 -30.14
CA SER A 148 -7.10 15.02 -29.33
C SER A 148 -6.84 15.31 -27.85
N ALA A 149 -5.76 16.02 -27.56
CA ALA A 149 -5.37 16.35 -26.18
C ALA A 149 -6.42 17.23 -25.47
N ARG A 150 -7.08 18.17 -26.19
CA ARG A 150 -8.20 18.95 -25.63
C ARG A 150 -9.38 18.06 -25.26
N LYS A 151 -9.73 17.12 -26.12
CA LYS A 151 -10.81 16.16 -25.85
C LYS A 151 -10.46 15.28 -24.65
N GLU A 152 -9.25 14.74 -24.61
CA GLU A 152 -8.76 13.92 -23.50
C GLU A 152 -8.76 14.69 -22.17
N LEU A 153 -8.40 15.98 -22.17
CA LEU A 153 -8.44 16.83 -20.98
C LEU A 153 -9.87 17.08 -20.48
N GLN A 154 -10.83 17.28 -21.40
CA GLN A 154 -12.24 17.41 -21.03
C GLN A 154 -12.77 16.09 -20.46
N GLU A 155 -12.45 14.97 -21.09
CA GLU A 155 -12.80 13.63 -20.58
C GLU A 155 -12.21 13.41 -19.18
N LEU A 156 -10.92 13.74 -18.97
CA LEU A 156 -10.25 13.65 -17.67
C LEU A 156 -10.99 14.44 -16.58
N LYS A 157 -11.40 15.68 -16.86
CA LYS A 157 -12.14 16.52 -15.90
C LYS A 157 -13.48 15.91 -15.50
N ILE A 158 -14.18 15.30 -16.47
CA ILE A 158 -15.46 14.64 -16.22
C ILE A 158 -15.26 13.39 -15.37
N VAL A 159 -14.28 12.55 -15.73
CA VAL A 159 -13.93 11.35 -14.96
C VAL A 159 -13.49 11.74 -13.54
N GLU A 160 -12.66 12.76 -13.38
CA GLU A 160 -12.23 13.24 -12.06
C GLU A 160 -13.41 13.68 -11.18
N ASN A 161 -14.38 14.38 -11.77
CA ASN A 161 -15.59 14.77 -11.04
C ASN A 161 -16.39 13.54 -10.57
N ILE A 162 -16.55 12.53 -11.42
CA ILE A 162 -17.24 11.28 -11.08
C ILE A 162 -16.50 10.54 -9.96
N LEU A 163 -15.18 10.34 -10.12
CA LEU A 163 -14.38 9.60 -9.14
C LEU A 163 -14.26 10.33 -7.81
N SER A 164 -14.38 11.67 -7.78
CA SER A 164 -14.38 12.43 -6.54
C SER A 164 -15.49 12.00 -5.57
N ALA A 165 -16.65 11.59 -6.08
CA ALA A 165 -17.73 11.05 -5.27
C ALA A 165 -17.38 9.66 -4.73
N TYR A 166 -16.77 8.79 -5.54
CA TYR A 166 -16.39 7.44 -5.14
C TYR A 166 -15.25 7.39 -4.12
N ARG A 167 -14.38 8.40 -4.09
CA ARG A 167 -13.35 8.53 -3.04
C ARG A 167 -13.94 8.64 -1.62
N GLN A 168 -15.17 9.10 -1.49
CA GLN A 168 -15.86 9.29 -0.21
C GLN A 168 -16.77 8.11 0.17
N SER A 169 -16.83 7.06 -0.67
CA SER A 169 -17.68 5.90 -0.47
C SER A 169 -16.86 4.63 -0.29
N THR A 170 -17.47 3.59 0.27
CA THR A 170 -16.88 2.24 0.26
C THR A 170 -16.81 1.67 -1.16
N PRO A 171 -15.90 0.72 -1.44
CA PRO A 171 -15.85 0.03 -2.74
C PRO A 171 -17.17 -0.65 -3.12
N GLU A 172 -17.93 -1.11 -2.13
CA GLU A 172 -19.21 -1.77 -2.31
C GLU A 172 -20.30 -0.77 -2.72
N GLU A 173 -20.33 0.41 -2.10
CA GLU A 173 -21.23 1.51 -2.49
C GLU A 173 -20.89 2.05 -3.87
N ALA A 174 -19.60 2.27 -4.15
CA ALA A 174 -19.13 2.69 -5.47
C ALA A 174 -19.52 1.67 -6.55
N GLN A 175 -19.36 0.35 -6.28
CA GLN A 175 -19.78 -0.70 -7.21
C GLN A 175 -21.30 -0.67 -7.43
N ARG A 176 -22.12 -0.55 -6.38
CA ARG A 176 -23.58 -0.45 -6.53
C ARG A 176 -23.99 0.78 -7.35
N SER A 177 -23.33 1.92 -7.13
CA SER A 177 -23.57 3.13 -7.93
C SER A 177 -23.20 2.91 -9.40
N LEU A 178 -22.07 2.25 -9.66
CA LEU A 178 -21.64 1.89 -11.00
C LEU A 178 -22.63 0.93 -11.69
N ASP A 179 -23.12 -0.07 -10.97
CA ASP A 179 -24.09 -1.05 -11.48
C ASP A 179 -25.45 -0.40 -11.78
N GLN A 180 -25.88 0.58 -10.97
CA GLN A 180 -27.08 1.40 -11.23
C GLN A 180 -26.93 2.23 -12.52
N LEU A 181 -25.74 2.80 -12.76
CA LEU A 181 -25.47 3.53 -14.00
C LEU A 181 -25.50 2.60 -15.23
N GLN A 182 -25.07 1.35 -15.09
CA GLN A 182 -25.11 0.36 -16.17
C GLN A 182 -26.53 -0.16 -16.47
N GLY A 183 -27.39 -0.22 -15.45
CA GLY A 183 -28.78 -0.68 -15.58
C GLY A 183 -29.77 0.35 -16.18
N GLY A 184 -29.34 1.61 -16.34
CA GLY A 184 -30.19 2.75 -16.71
C GLY A 184 -30.97 3.34 -15.52
N ILE A 185 -31.32 4.63 -15.59
CA ILE A 185 -32.10 5.30 -14.54
C ILE A 185 -33.59 5.04 -14.77
N SER A 186 -34.28 4.44 -13.79
CA SER A 186 -35.75 4.25 -13.85
C SER A 186 -36.46 5.59 -14.14
N GLY A 187 -37.10 5.71 -15.30
CA GLY A 187 -37.84 6.90 -15.73
C GLY A 187 -37.01 7.95 -16.48
N SER A 188 -35.74 7.70 -16.80
CA SER A 188 -34.89 8.58 -17.62
C SER A 188 -33.88 7.76 -18.43
N GLY A 189 -34.23 7.43 -19.67
CA GLY A 189 -33.36 6.68 -20.60
C GLY A 189 -33.49 5.17 -20.45
N GLY A 190 -33.36 4.45 -21.57
CA GLY A 190 -33.39 2.98 -21.60
C GLY A 190 -32.13 2.35 -20.98
N PRO A 191 -31.97 1.02 -21.10
CA PRO A 191 -30.74 0.35 -20.65
C PRO A 191 -29.55 0.73 -21.55
N GLY A 192 -28.48 1.31 -21.01
CA GLY A 192 -27.26 1.49 -21.80
C GLY A 192 -26.26 2.53 -21.30
N ILE A 193 -24.99 2.27 -21.65
CA ILE A 193 -23.94 3.28 -21.79
C ILE A 193 -24.01 3.72 -23.25
N ASP A 194 -24.38 4.97 -23.49
CA ASP A 194 -24.78 5.45 -24.81
C ASP A 194 -23.66 6.20 -25.54
N THR A 195 -22.60 6.58 -24.83
CA THR A 195 -21.49 7.38 -25.35
C THR A 195 -20.11 6.79 -25.02
N VAL A 196 -19.11 7.09 -25.87
CA VAL A 196 -17.71 6.71 -25.64
C VAL A 196 -17.16 7.30 -24.33
N LEU A 197 -17.63 8.48 -23.94
CA LEU A 197 -17.25 9.13 -22.69
C LEU A 197 -17.77 8.34 -21.47
N GLU A 198 -19.02 7.87 -21.51
CA GLU A 198 -19.59 7.05 -20.45
C GLU A 198 -18.90 5.68 -20.33
N VAL A 199 -18.51 5.06 -21.46
CA VAL A 199 -17.67 3.85 -21.45
C VAL A 199 -16.36 4.12 -20.70
N LYS A 200 -15.67 5.21 -21.05
CA LYS A 200 -14.40 5.60 -20.43
C LYS A 200 -14.57 5.92 -18.94
N ALA A 201 -15.63 6.63 -18.55
CA ALA A 201 -15.93 6.92 -17.16
C ALA A 201 -16.22 5.64 -16.35
N ARG A 202 -16.99 4.69 -16.93
CA ARG A 202 -17.23 3.38 -16.34
C ARG A 202 -15.92 2.62 -16.13
N ASP A 203 -15.08 2.55 -17.16
CA ASP A 203 -13.82 1.78 -17.09
C ASP A 203 -12.85 2.37 -16.06
N ALA A 204 -12.78 3.70 -15.98
CA ALA A 204 -12.02 4.40 -14.94
C ALA A 204 -12.60 4.15 -13.53
N ALA A 205 -13.93 4.17 -13.37
CA ALA A 205 -14.60 3.83 -12.12
C ALA A 205 -14.35 2.39 -11.68
N GLN A 206 -14.45 1.43 -12.60
CA GLN A 206 -14.16 0.03 -12.32
C GLN A 206 -12.70 -0.17 -11.94
N SER A 207 -11.78 0.52 -12.61
CA SER A 207 -10.35 0.52 -12.29
C SER A 207 -10.10 1.11 -10.91
N PHE A 208 -10.72 2.25 -10.58
CA PHE A 208 -10.69 2.85 -9.25
C PHE A 208 -11.18 1.88 -8.17
N ILE A 209 -12.35 1.27 -8.34
CA ILE A 209 -12.90 0.31 -7.36
C ILE A 209 -11.94 -0.87 -7.16
N THR A 210 -11.41 -1.42 -8.26
CA THR A 210 -10.48 -2.56 -8.22
C THR A 210 -9.18 -2.20 -7.49
N ASN A 211 -8.59 -1.04 -7.82
CA ASN A 211 -7.37 -0.55 -7.19
C ASN A 211 -7.59 -0.23 -5.72
N THR A 212 -8.73 0.39 -5.37
CA THR A 212 -9.10 0.67 -3.97
C THR A 212 -9.19 -0.63 -3.17
N ARG A 213 -9.87 -1.66 -3.66
CA ARG A 213 -9.93 -2.97 -2.97
C ARG A 213 -8.55 -3.58 -2.76
N ALA A 214 -7.68 -3.51 -3.76
CA ALA A 214 -6.32 -4.02 -3.66
C ALA A 214 -5.48 -3.23 -2.66
N ASN A 215 -5.55 -1.90 -2.72
CA ASN A 215 -4.80 -1.00 -1.85
C ASN A 215 -5.26 -1.09 -0.39
N LEU A 216 -6.57 -1.19 -0.12
CA LEU A 216 -7.09 -1.39 1.24
C LEU A 216 -6.58 -2.68 1.89
N LYS A 217 -6.45 -3.76 1.12
CA LYS A 217 -5.89 -5.03 1.60
C LYS A 217 -4.38 -4.99 1.82
N LYS A 218 -3.65 -4.19 1.04
CA LYS A 218 -2.19 -4.08 1.10
C LYS A 218 -1.74 -3.10 2.18
N ASP A 219 -2.22 -1.87 2.09
CA ASP A 219 -1.89 -0.75 2.98
C ASP A 219 -3.05 0.27 2.97
N GLY A 220 -4.06 0.00 3.80
CA GLY A 220 -5.24 0.86 3.91
C GLY A 220 -4.93 2.26 4.42
N MET A 221 -3.88 2.45 5.21
CA MET A 221 -3.48 3.77 5.70
C MET A 221 -2.89 4.64 4.59
N THR A 222 -2.02 4.08 3.74
CA THR A 222 -1.49 4.78 2.56
C THR A 222 -2.60 5.04 1.54
N HIS A 223 -3.55 4.11 1.38
CA HIS A 223 -4.71 4.35 0.54
C HIS A 223 -5.55 5.52 1.04
N ALA A 224 -5.88 5.54 2.34
CA ALA A 224 -6.66 6.62 2.94
C ALA A 224 -5.98 7.99 2.78
N GLN A 225 -4.65 8.04 2.83
CA GLN A 225 -3.88 9.24 2.48
C GLN A 225 -4.05 9.64 1.02
N THR A 226 -3.98 8.66 0.11
CA THR A 226 -4.07 8.86 -1.34
C THR A 226 -5.42 9.46 -1.76
N VAL A 227 -6.51 8.96 -1.17
CA VAL A 227 -7.86 9.48 -1.45
C VAL A 227 -8.19 10.76 -0.66
N GLY A 228 -7.33 11.14 0.28
CA GLY A 228 -7.48 12.33 1.11
C GLY A 228 -8.43 12.17 2.29
N LEU A 229 -8.72 10.94 2.72
CA LEU A 229 -9.57 10.65 3.87
C LEU A 229 -8.92 11.08 5.19
N VAL A 230 -7.63 10.77 5.36
CA VAL A 230 -6.81 11.21 6.50
C VAL A 230 -5.40 11.57 6.00
N GLN A 231 -4.65 12.35 6.78
CA GLN A 231 -3.21 12.48 6.60
C GLN A 231 -2.53 11.77 7.78
N PRO A 232 -2.11 10.50 7.64
CA PRO A 232 -1.66 9.69 8.76
C PRO A 232 -0.51 10.37 9.53
N SER A 233 -0.71 10.58 10.82
CA SER A 233 0.27 11.18 11.71
C SER A 233 1.55 10.35 11.75
N ALA A 234 2.71 10.98 11.59
CA ALA A 234 3.99 10.28 11.70
C ALA A 234 4.23 9.80 13.13
N ILE A 235 4.80 8.60 13.28
CA ILE A 235 5.18 8.03 14.58
C ILE A 235 6.63 8.42 14.91
N ALA A 236 6.87 8.93 16.11
CA ALA A 236 8.14 9.50 16.53
C ALA A 236 9.09 8.48 17.20
N PHE A 237 9.52 7.44 16.47
CA PHE A 237 10.39 6.36 16.99
C PHE A 237 11.79 6.79 17.47
N GLY A 238 12.20 8.03 17.21
CA GLY A 238 13.46 8.61 17.72
C GLY A 238 13.26 9.80 18.67
N GLY A 239 12.02 10.05 19.09
CA GLY A 239 11.69 11.10 20.05
C GLY A 239 11.82 10.64 21.50
N THR A 240 11.44 11.51 22.42
CA THR A 240 11.25 11.15 23.84
C THR A 240 10.08 10.15 24.00
N PRO A 241 10.02 9.39 25.11
CA PRO A 241 8.90 8.47 25.36
C PRO A 241 7.52 9.13 25.26
N ASP A 242 7.38 10.37 25.76
CA ASP A 242 6.13 11.12 25.70
C ASP A 242 5.75 11.54 24.28
N GLU A 243 6.74 11.90 23.44
CA GLU A 243 6.53 12.21 22.02
C GLU A 243 6.13 10.97 21.24
N LEU A 244 6.81 9.84 21.48
CA LEU A 244 6.45 8.55 20.88
C LEU A 244 5.01 8.18 21.23
N PHE A 245 4.67 8.17 22.53
CA PHE A 245 3.32 7.86 22.99
C PHE A 245 2.26 8.79 22.38
N SER A 246 2.51 10.11 22.39
CA SER A 246 1.59 11.10 21.81
C SER A 246 1.40 10.92 20.30
N SER A 247 2.47 10.56 19.59
CA SER A 247 2.40 10.30 18.15
C SER A 247 1.64 9.01 17.82
N ILE A 248 1.79 7.97 18.64
CA ILE A 248 1.04 6.72 18.54
C ILE A 248 -0.45 6.96 18.78
N GLU A 249 -0.82 7.72 19.81
CA GLU A 249 -2.23 8.00 20.13
C GLU A 249 -2.91 8.77 18.99
N LYS A 250 -2.22 9.73 18.36
CA LYS A 250 -2.71 10.40 17.15
C LYS A 250 -2.86 9.43 15.99
N ARG A 251 -1.88 8.56 15.75
CA ARG A 251 -1.96 7.53 14.72
C ARG A 251 -3.15 6.58 14.96
N ARG A 252 -3.41 6.20 16.20
CA ARG A 252 -4.56 5.37 16.57
C ARG A 252 -5.88 6.04 16.16
N GLN A 253 -6.01 7.35 16.37
CA GLN A 253 -7.20 8.11 15.95
C GLN A 253 -7.36 8.14 14.42
N ASP A 254 -6.25 8.34 13.68
CA ASP A 254 -6.26 8.27 12.22
C ASP A 254 -6.69 6.88 11.74
N TYR A 255 -6.11 5.83 12.32
CA TYR A 255 -6.47 4.44 12.05
C TYR A 255 -7.96 4.17 12.29
N GLN A 256 -8.52 4.61 13.43
CA GLN A 256 -9.93 4.41 13.73
C GLN A 256 -10.86 5.13 12.74
N THR A 257 -10.45 6.30 12.25
CA THR A 257 -11.18 7.01 11.19
C THR A 257 -11.20 6.18 9.90
N VAL A 258 -10.05 5.61 9.51
CA VAL A 258 -9.93 4.77 8.33
C VAL A 258 -10.70 3.46 8.47
N GLN A 259 -10.58 2.76 9.60
CA GLN A 259 -11.29 1.52 9.88
C GLN A 259 -12.82 1.74 9.90
N SER A 260 -13.29 2.88 10.42
CA SER A 260 -14.71 3.24 10.41
C SER A 260 -15.24 3.52 9.01
N ALA A 261 -14.41 4.10 8.12
CA ALA A 261 -14.77 4.33 6.73
C ALA A 261 -14.82 3.04 5.90
N TYR A 262 -14.05 2.01 6.29
CA TYR A 262 -13.94 0.74 5.57
C TYR A 262 -14.15 -0.48 6.48
N PRO A 263 -15.33 -0.64 7.10
CA PRO A 263 -15.55 -1.61 8.18
C PRO A 263 -15.42 -3.08 7.74
N SER A 264 -15.58 -3.37 6.45
CA SER A 264 -15.46 -4.73 5.91
C SER A 264 -14.02 -5.15 5.57
N TYR A 265 -13.04 -4.27 5.77
CA TYR A 265 -11.63 -4.53 5.50
C TYR A 265 -10.85 -4.59 6.80
N ASN A 266 -9.93 -5.56 6.92
CA ASN A 266 -8.98 -5.62 8.03
C ASN A 266 -7.80 -4.69 7.72
N ILE A 267 -7.85 -3.45 8.19
CA ILE A 267 -6.83 -2.45 7.92
C ILE A 267 -5.81 -2.47 9.06
N GLY A 268 -4.52 -2.49 8.70
CA GLY A 268 -3.46 -2.36 9.69
C GLY A 268 -3.23 -0.89 10.10
N PRO A 269 -2.95 -0.58 11.40
CA PRO A 269 -2.70 0.80 11.83
C PRO A 269 -1.39 1.42 11.29
N LEU A 270 -0.43 0.59 10.89
CA LEU A 270 0.85 1.01 10.32
C LEU A 270 0.82 0.96 8.78
N ARG A 271 1.55 1.89 8.14
CA ARG A 271 1.84 1.82 6.71
C ARG A 271 2.92 0.77 6.43
N GLU A 272 3.00 0.29 5.20
CA GLU A 272 3.94 -0.78 4.78
C GLU A 272 5.40 -0.45 5.14
N GLY A 273 5.85 0.78 4.86
CA GLY A 273 7.21 1.23 5.22
C GLY A 273 7.44 1.50 6.70
N GLU A 274 6.38 1.60 7.51
CA GLU A 274 6.50 1.88 8.95
C GLU A 274 6.72 0.62 9.76
N VAL A 275 6.24 -0.55 9.31
CA VAL A 275 6.45 -1.84 9.99
C VAL A 275 7.95 -2.07 10.18
N GLN A 276 8.75 -1.95 9.13
CA GLN A 276 10.20 -2.07 9.20
C GLN A 276 10.85 -1.04 10.13
N VAL A 277 10.34 0.19 10.19
CA VAL A 277 10.85 1.22 11.11
C VAL A 277 10.59 0.81 12.57
N VAL A 278 9.39 0.30 12.88
CA VAL A 278 9.04 -0.22 14.20
C VAL A 278 9.94 -1.40 14.56
N THR A 279 10.04 -2.36 13.65
CA THR A 279 10.89 -3.56 13.81
C THR A 279 12.33 -3.17 14.12
N ASN A 280 12.91 -2.26 13.33
CA ASN A 280 14.28 -1.79 13.51
C ASN A 280 14.47 -1.02 14.83
N ALA A 281 13.49 -0.23 15.24
CA ALA A 281 13.55 0.52 16.51
C ALA A 281 13.60 -0.45 17.71
N ILE A 282 12.85 -1.55 17.64
CA ILE A 282 12.88 -2.59 18.68
C ILE A 282 14.19 -3.39 18.60
N GLU A 283 14.56 -3.91 17.43
CA GLU A 283 15.69 -4.84 17.29
C GLU A 283 17.05 -4.26 17.69
N ASN A 284 17.26 -2.97 17.42
CA ASN A 284 18.52 -2.28 17.64
C ASN A 284 18.61 -1.56 19.00
N GLY A 285 17.49 -1.46 19.72
CA GLY A 285 17.48 -0.91 21.08
C GLY A 285 18.14 -1.84 22.09
N ASP A 286 18.61 -1.26 23.20
CA ASP A 286 18.90 -2.06 24.39
C ASP A 286 17.59 -2.58 25.02
N VAL A 287 17.69 -3.47 26.01
CA VAL A 287 16.52 -4.09 26.66
C VAL A 287 15.54 -3.04 27.20
N GLN A 288 16.05 -1.92 27.72
CA GLN A 288 15.20 -0.87 28.28
C GLN A 288 14.44 -0.14 27.18
N THR A 289 15.13 0.24 26.10
CA THR A 289 14.55 0.88 24.91
C THR A 289 13.53 -0.03 24.23
N GLN A 290 13.80 -1.34 24.17
CA GLN A 290 12.87 -2.35 23.66
C GLN A 290 11.59 -2.42 24.48
N MET A 291 11.71 -2.49 25.81
CA MET A 291 10.56 -2.49 26.72
C MET A 291 9.75 -1.20 26.63
N GLU A 292 10.42 -0.05 26.51
CA GLU A 292 9.77 1.25 26.35
C GLU A 292 9.02 1.35 25.02
N THR A 293 9.62 0.91 23.92
CA THR A 293 9.01 0.94 22.59
C THR A 293 7.80 0.01 22.51
N LEU A 294 7.95 -1.25 22.95
CA LEU A 294 6.84 -2.21 23.00
C LEU A 294 5.75 -1.76 23.98
N GLY A 295 6.14 -1.17 25.12
CA GLY A 295 5.22 -0.58 26.09
C GLY A 295 4.42 0.57 25.50
N ALA A 296 5.06 1.46 24.74
CA ALA A 296 4.40 2.56 24.05
C ALA A 296 3.42 2.07 22.98
N ILE A 297 3.76 0.99 22.25
CA ILE A 297 2.83 0.35 21.31
C ILE A 297 1.61 -0.20 22.05
N VAL A 298 1.82 -1.03 23.08
CA VAL A 298 0.76 -1.70 23.84
C VAL A 298 -0.15 -0.70 24.56
N GLN A 299 0.41 0.35 25.16
CA GLN A 299 -0.37 1.35 25.89
C GLN A 299 -0.99 2.40 24.97
N GLY A 300 -0.27 2.81 23.92
CA GLY A 300 -0.70 3.87 23.01
C GLY A 300 -1.74 3.42 22.01
N PHE A 301 -1.63 2.19 21.47
CA PHE A 301 -2.65 1.64 20.57
C PHE A 301 -3.84 1.01 21.32
N ARG A 302 -3.72 0.72 22.64
CA ARG A 302 -4.81 0.21 23.48
C ARG A 302 -5.47 -1.04 22.88
N GLN A 303 -6.80 -1.04 22.67
CA GLN A 303 -7.51 -2.16 22.05
C GLN A 303 -7.06 -2.46 20.61
N ASP A 304 -6.40 -1.52 19.94
CA ASP A 304 -5.89 -1.65 18.56
C ASP A 304 -4.46 -2.24 18.53
N SER A 305 -3.83 -2.45 19.70
CA SER A 305 -2.47 -3.01 19.80
C SER A 305 -2.30 -4.39 19.16
N PRO A 306 -3.26 -5.34 19.29
CA PRO A 306 -3.16 -6.63 18.61
C PRO A 306 -2.96 -6.50 17.10
N ALA A 307 -3.64 -5.56 16.44
CA ALA A 307 -3.50 -5.34 15.00
C ALA A 307 -2.09 -4.83 14.63
N VAL A 308 -1.49 -3.98 15.46
CA VAL A 308 -0.10 -3.53 15.27
C VAL A 308 0.88 -4.67 15.45
N LEU A 309 0.71 -5.48 16.50
CA LEU A 309 1.57 -6.63 16.76
C LEU A 309 1.42 -7.70 15.67
N GLU A 310 0.22 -7.89 15.12
CA GLU A 310 0.00 -8.75 13.96
C GLU A 310 0.82 -8.26 12.75
N GLN A 311 0.84 -6.96 12.47
CA GLN A 311 1.69 -6.41 11.41
C GLN A 311 3.18 -6.66 11.67
N VAL A 312 3.65 -6.36 12.89
CA VAL A 312 5.06 -6.58 13.30
C VAL A 312 5.43 -8.06 13.24
N SER A 313 4.50 -8.97 13.55
CA SER A 313 4.77 -10.42 13.59
C SER A 313 5.22 -11.00 12.26
N LYS A 314 4.93 -10.32 11.14
CA LYS A 314 5.33 -10.75 9.79
C LYS A 314 6.84 -10.57 9.54
N GLU A 315 7.46 -9.61 10.20
CA GLU A 315 8.89 -9.31 10.08
C GLU A 315 9.68 -9.75 11.32
N ALA A 316 9.07 -9.58 12.51
CA ALA A 316 9.68 -9.80 13.81
C ALA A 316 8.75 -10.60 14.75
N PRO A 317 8.52 -11.91 14.49
CA PRO A 317 7.61 -12.74 15.26
C PRO A 317 7.86 -12.73 16.77
N VAL A 318 9.14 -12.84 17.18
CA VAL A 318 9.50 -12.90 18.61
C VAL A 318 9.20 -11.58 19.35
N PHE A 319 9.37 -10.43 18.70
CA PHE A 319 9.05 -9.14 19.33
C PHE A 319 7.56 -8.88 19.39
N ALA A 320 6.80 -9.32 18.37
CA ALA A 320 5.35 -9.33 18.44
C ALA A 320 4.85 -10.22 19.59
N HIS A 321 5.48 -11.38 19.79
CA HIS A 321 5.20 -12.28 20.92
C HIS A 321 5.49 -11.63 22.28
N VAL A 322 6.61 -10.92 22.42
CA VAL A 322 6.91 -10.11 23.61
C VAL A 322 5.84 -9.03 23.85
N GLY A 323 5.41 -8.33 22.81
CA GLY A 323 4.30 -7.37 22.89
C GLY A 323 2.99 -8.02 23.34
N GLY A 324 2.68 -9.23 22.84
CA GLY A 324 1.53 -10.02 23.27
C GLY A 324 1.58 -10.38 24.75
N LEU A 325 2.75 -10.79 25.26
CA LEU A 325 2.97 -11.01 26.70
C LEU A 325 2.73 -9.74 27.52
N MET A 326 3.16 -8.58 27.01
CA MET A 326 2.91 -7.29 27.67
C MET A 326 1.42 -6.93 27.72
N LEU A 327 0.65 -7.21 26.65
CA LEU A 327 -0.81 -7.06 26.66
C LEU A 327 -1.48 -7.91 27.74
N MET A 328 -0.95 -9.10 27.99
CA MET A 328 -1.41 -10.00 29.06
C MET A 328 -0.89 -9.61 30.47
N GLY A 329 -0.21 -8.47 30.62
CA GLY A 329 0.38 -8.03 31.88
C GLY A 329 1.62 -8.82 32.31
N LYS A 330 2.19 -9.66 31.44
CA LYS A 330 3.38 -10.49 31.69
C LYS A 330 4.68 -9.72 31.40
N THR A 331 4.75 -8.46 31.84
CA THR A 331 5.88 -7.53 31.58
C THR A 331 7.22 -8.06 32.11
N LYS A 332 7.21 -8.82 33.21
CA LYS A 332 8.42 -9.48 33.74
C LYS A 332 8.95 -10.55 32.78
N THR A 333 8.06 -11.37 32.23
CA THR A 333 8.40 -12.39 31.24
C THR A 333 8.89 -11.77 29.94
N ALA A 334 8.22 -10.72 29.47
CA ALA A 334 8.65 -9.93 28.31
C ALA A 334 10.10 -9.45 28.48
N ARG A 335 10.44 -8.87 29.65
CA ARG A 335 11.81 -8.44 29.96
C ARG A 335 12.81 -9.60 29.95
N LEU A 336 12.46 -10.77 30.50
CA LEU A 336 13.34 -11.96 30.49
C LEU A 336 13.68 -12.39 29.06
N ILE A 337 12.70 -12.36 28.14
CA ILE A 337 12.92 -12.68 26.73
C ILE A 337 13.92 -11.69 26.12
N LEU A 338 13.71 -10.38 26.29
CA LEU A 338 14.58 -9.37 25.70
C LEU A 338 16.02 -9.44 26.24
N GLU A 339 16.17 -9.62 27.55
CA GLU A 339 17.48 -9.88 28.17
C GLU A 339 18.14 -11.15 27.60
N GLY A 340 17.37 -12.22 27.43
CA GLY A 340 17.84 -13.46 26.83
C GLY A 340 18.28 -13.33 25.37
N ILE A 341 17.59 -12.51 24.59
CA ILE A 341 17.97 -12.16 23.21
C ILE A 341 19.28 -11.37 23.22
N ALA A 342 19.40 -10.35 24.07
CA ALA A 342 20.62 -9.55 24.21
C ALA A 342 21.83 -10.42 24.61
N LEU A 343 21.68 -11.25 25.64
CA LEU A 343 22.69 -12.22 26.06
C LEU A 343 23.05 -13.18 24.92
N GLY A 344 22.08 -13.59 24.10
CA GLY A 344 22.32 -14.44 22.95
C GLY A 344 23.24 -13.83 21.91
N LYS A 345 23.05 -12.53 21.62
CA LYS A 345 23.89 -11.77 20.68
C LYS A 345 25.34 -11.65 21.17
N GLU A 346 25.54 -11.61 22.49
CA GLU A 346 26.85 -11.51 23.15
C GLU A 346 27.54 -12.87 23.39
N GLY A 347 26.91 -13.99 23.00
CA GLY A 347 27.45 -15.34 23.27
C GLY A 347 27.31 -15.76 24.74
N GLY A 348 26.30 -15.23 25.42
CA GLY A 348 26.00 -15.46 26.83
C GLY A 348 25.82 -16.94 27.23
N PRO A 349 25.80 -17.22 28.54
CA PRO A 349 26.00 -18.55 29.06
C PRO A 349 24.89 -19.52 28.63
N MET A 350 25.31 -20.62 28.00
CA MET A 350 24.53 -21.86 27.85
C MET A 350 25.30 -22.97 28.60
N PRO A 351 24.62 -23.93 29.24
CA PRO A 351 25.30 -25.09 29.81
C PRO A 351 26.12 -25.80 28.73
N ALA A 352 27.39 -26.10 29.03
CA ALA A 352 28.31 -26.72 28.07
C ALA A 352 27.82 -28.06 27.52
N ASP A 353 26.95 -28.74 28.27
CA ASP A 353 26.42 -30.07 27.97
C ASP A 353 24.99 -30.05 27.37
N ILE A 354 24.38 -28.87 27.18
CA ILE A 354 23.08 -28.75 26.51
C ILE A 354 23.31 -28.32 25.07
N THR A 355 23.05 -29.24 24.15
CA THR A 355 23.07 -28.97 22.71
C THR A 355 21.77 -28.32 22.27
N ARG A 356 21.79 -27.70 21.08
CA ARG A 356 20.56 -27.24 20.43
C ARG A 356 19.53 -28.37 20.25
N THR A 357 19.99 -29.57 19.94
CA THR A 357 19.12 -30.76 19.78
C THR A 357 18.44 -31.15 21.09
N ASP A 358 19.14 -31.04 22.23
CA ASP A 358 18.52 -31.29 23.54
C ASP A 358 17.40 -30.29 23.82
N ILE A 359 17.60 -29.02 23.47
CA ILE A 359 16.59 -27.95 23.64
C ILE A 359 15.38 -28.19 22.73
N GLU A 360 15.61 -28.55 21.47
CA GLU A 360 14.54 -28.87 20.51
C GLU A 360 13.71 -30.07 21.00
N LEU A 361 14.39 -31.12 21.46
CA LEU A 361 13.73 -32.31 22.01
C LEU A 361 12.87 -31.95 23.22
N LEU A 362 13.44 -31.23 24.21
CA LEU A 362 12.70 -30.80 25.40
C LEU A 362 11.52 -29.91 25.04
N PHE A 363 11.67 -28.99 24.10
CA PHE A 363 10.57 -28.15 23.65
C PHE A 363 9.44 -28.99 23.06
N HIS A 364 9.74 -29.90 22.14
CA HIS A 364 8.73 -30.74 21.50
C HIS A 364 8.04 -31.70 22.47
N GLU A 365 8.80 -32.31 23.39
CA GLU A 365 8.25 -33.20 24.42
C GLU A 365 7.29 -32.48 25.36
N ASN A 366 7.62 -31.24 25.76
CA ASN A 366 6.80 -30.48 26.71
C ASN A 366 5.63 -29.75 26.05
N VAL A 367 5.78 -29.28 24.81
CA VAL A 367 4.67 -28.67 24.05
C VAL A 367 3.65 -29.73 23.63
N GLY A 368 4.12 -30.91 23.18
CA GLY A 368 3.25 -31.96 22.66
C GLY A 368 2.27 -31.43 21.61
N SER A 369 0.97 -31.66 21.83
CA SER A 369 -0.12 -31.21 20.96
C SER A 369 -0.57 -29.76 21.15
N ALA A 370 -0.01 -29.04 22.13
CA ALA A 370 -0.55 -27.74 22.57
C ALA A 370 -0.53 -26.66 21.48
N LEU A 371 0.41 -26.74 20.53
CA LEU A 371 0.60 -25.76 19.46
C LEU A 371 0.25 -26.33 18.06
N ASN A 372 -0.42 -27.48 17.97
CA ASN A 372 -0.69 -28.14 16.68
C ASN A 372 -1.51 -27.30 15.69
N GLU A 373 -2.43 -26.47 16.20
CA GLU A 373 -3.27 -25.59 15.37
C GLU A 373 -2.67 -24.18 15.23
N GLN A 374 -1.47 -23.96 15.76
CA GLN A 374 -0.77 -22.68 15.65
C GLN A 374 0.07 -22.63 14.38
N SER A 375 0.23 -21.44 13.81
CA SER A 375 1.11 -21.27 12.65
C SER A 375 2.57 -21.56 13.00
N ALA A 376 3.37 -21.94 11.99
CA ALA A 376 4.81 -22.15 12.18
C ALA A 376 5.53 -20.90 12.72
N ALA A 377 5.06 -19.71 12.37
CA ALA A 377 5.60 -18.44 12.88
C ALA A 377 5.35 -18.28 14.39
N VAL A 378 4.17 -18.62 14.88
CA VAL A 378 3.82 -18.58 16.31
C VAL A 378 4.64 -19.61 17.09
N THR A 379 4.72 -20.84 16.59
CA THR A 379 5.52 -21.90 17.22
C THR A 379 7.01 -21.56 17.25
N GLY A 380 7.54 -20.97 16.17
CA GLY A 380 8.91 -20.47 16.10
C GLY A 380 9.18 -19.34 17.10
N ALA A 381 8.29 -18.36 17.20
CA ALA A 381 8.39 -17.27 18.17
C ALA A 381 8.35 -17.77 19.62
N ALA A 382 7.48 -18.72 19.92
CA ALA A 382 7.40 -19.35 21.25
C ALA A 382 8.69 -20.12 21.60
N TYR A 383 9.27 -20.85 20.63
CA TYR A 383 10.54 -21.54 20.79
C TYR A 383 11.69 -20.56 21.07
N GLU A 384 11.80 -19.49 20.28
CA GLU A 384 12.82 -18.45 20.49
C GLU A 384 12.66 -17.74 21.84
N ALA A 385 11.44 -17.40 22.22
CA ALA A 385 11.13 -16.81 23.51
C ALA A 385 11.50 -17.76 24.67
N THR A 386 11.24 -19.06 24.52
CA THR A 386 11.61 -20.09 25.51
C THR A 386 13.12 -20.13 25.71
N ILE A 387 13.90 -20.18 24.62
CA ILE A 387 15.38 -20.16 24.69
C ILE A 387 15.88 -18.89 25.36
N ALA A 388 15.28 -17.75 25.03
CA ALA A 388 15.68 -16.47 25.58
C ALA A 388 15.45 -16.42 27.10
N ILE A 389 14.26 -16.82 27.57
CA ILE A 389 13.96 -16.89 29.01
C ILE A 389 14.92 -17.86 29.70
N PHE A 390 15.11 -19.05 29.14
CA PHE A 390 16.06 -20.04 29.66
C PHE A 390 17.45 -19.43 29.84
N ARG A 391 17.98 -18.76 28.80
CA ARG A 391 19.29 -18.09 28.87
C ARG A 391 19.35 -17.01 29.94
N SER A 392 18.32 -16.17 30.06
CA SER A 392 18.27 -15.12 31.09
C SER A 392 18.28 -15.73 32.50
N ASN A 393 17.46 -16.75 32.75
CA ASN A 393 17.38 -17.42 34.05
C ASN A 393 18.70 -18.14 34.41
N MET A 394 19.35 -18.77 33.43
CA MET A 394 20.66 -19.40 33.61
C MET A 394 21.75 -18.38 33.94
N SER A 395 21.76 -17.23 33.27
CA SER A 395 22.70 -16.14 33.56
C SER A 395 22.50 -15.58 34.97
N ARG A 396 21.24 -15.40 35.41
CA ARG A 396 20.90 -14.84 36.72
C ARG A 396 21.22 -15.79 37.88
N SER A 397 21.03 -17.09 37.68
CA SER A 397 21.19 -18.11 38.71
C SER A 397 22.62 -18.64 38.84
N GLY A 398 23.49 -18.39 37.85
CA GLY A 398 24.84 -18.95 37.80
C GLY A 398 24.87 -20.47 37.66
N MET A 399 23.74 -21.12 37.34
CA MET A 399 23.53 -22.57 37.33
C MET A 399 24.11 -23.27 36.09
N VAL A 400 25.29 -22.88 35.60
CA VAL A 400 25.87 -23.33 34.32
C VAL A 400 26.26 -24.84 34.28
N LYS A 401 25.99 -25.63 35.34
CA LYS A 401 26.67 -26.92 35.56
C LYS A 401 25.81 -28.15 35.93
N GLN A 402 24.46 -28.14 35.83
CA GLN A 402 23.64 -29.34 36.14
C GLN A 402 22.49 -29.58 35.15
N LYS A 403 22.51 -30.74 34.47
CA LYS A 403 21.51 -31.13 33.44
C LYS A 403 20.06 -31.21 33.96
N ALA A 404 19.83 -31.87 35.10
CA ALA A 404 18.48 -32.00 35.67
C ALA A 404 17.87 -30.66 36.15
N ALA A 405 18.71 -29.70 36.54
CA ALA A 405 18.25 -28.34 36.81
C ALA A 405 17.86 -27.62 35.50
N GLY A 406 18.55 -27.93 34.40
CA GLY A 406 18.26 -27.43 33.05
C GLY A 406 16.88 -27.85 32.52
N ASP A 407 16.47 -29.11 32.73
CA ASP A 407 15.18 -29.60 32.21
C ASP A 407 13.97 -28.89 32.86
N LYS A 408 13.99 -28.76 34.20
CA LYS A 408 12.94 -28.03 34.94
C LYS A 408 12.92 -26.54 34.60
N GLU A 409 14.10 -25.95 34.43
CA GLU A 409 14.23 -24.55 34.03
C GLU A 409 13.71 -24.33 32.61
N MET A 410 13.96 -25.26 31.69
CA MET A 410 13.41 -25.23 30.33
C MET A 410 11.88 -25.32 30.35
N GLN A 411 11.29 -26.21 31.15
CA GLN A 411 9.84 -26.30 31.32
C GLN A 411 9.25 -24.99 31.88
N THR A 412 9.93 -24.39 32.84
CA THR A 412 9.52 -23.10 33.42
C THR A 412 9.59 -21.99 32.37
N ALA A 413 10.68 -21.94 31.60
CA ALA A 413 10.86 -20.99 30.51
C ALA A 413 9.79 -21.14 29.42
N LEU A 414 9.46 -22.38 29.04
CA LEU A 414 8.39 -22.69 28.08
C LEU A 414 7.04 -22.23 28.59
N ASN A 415 6.72 -22.56 29.86
CA ASN A 415 5.46 -22.17 30.45
C ASN A 415 5.30 -20.64 30.48
N LEU A 416 6.35 -19.92 30.88
CA LEU A 416 6.38 -18.45 30.86
C LEU A 416 6.24 -17.90 29.43
N ALA A 417 6.99 -18.43 28.47
CA ALA A 417 6.94 -18.01 27.07
C ALA A 417 5.51 -18.11 26.51
N LEU A 418 4.76 -19.14 26.89
CA LEU A 418 3.39 -19.37 26.44
C LEU A 418 2.32 -18.73 27.35
N GLY A 419 2.70 -17.70 28.13
CA GLY A 419 1.77 -16.87 28.90
C GLY A 419 1.45 -17.40 30.31
N GLY A 420 2.08 -18.49 30.73
CA GLY A 420 1.94 -19.06 32.06
C GLY A 420 2.51 -18.17 33.17
N ASP A 421 2.34 -18.61 34.41
CA ASP A 421 2.86 -17.94 35.61
C ASP A 421 4.20 -18.51 36.10
N GLY A 422 4.70 -19.58 35.46
CA GLY A 422 5.92 -20.29 35.84
C GLY A 422 5.73 -21.30 36.97
N ASN A 423 4.54 -21.42 37.56
CA ASN A 423 4.23 -22.50 38.50
C ASN A 423 3.89 -23.76 37.70
N LEU A 424 4.69 -24.82 37.78
CA LEU A 424 4.47 -26.06 37.02
C LEU A 424 3.43 -27.02 37.66
N GLY A 425 2.91 -26.69 38.85
CA GLY A 425 1.88 -27.50 39.52
C GLY A 425 0.50 -27.42 38.84
N SER A 426 -0.45 -28.25 39.31
CA SER A 426 -1.83 -28.28 38.80
C SER A 426 -2.56 -26.93 38.91
N GLU A 427 -2.24 -26.16 39.96
CA GLU A 427 -2.82 -24.84 40.23
C GLU A 427 -2.12 -23.71 39.48
N GLY A 428 -1.06 -24.00 38.72
CA GLY A 428 -0.39 -23.00 37.90
C GLY A 428 -1.30 -22.47 36.80
N LEU A 429 -1.28 -21.17 36.59
CA LEU A 429 -2.11 -20.50 35.58
C LEU A 429 -1.39 -20.46 34.23
N GLY A 430 -2.15 -20.71 33.15
CA GLY A 430 -1.75 -20.57 31.76
C GLY A 430 -0.55 -21.38 31.29
N GLY A 431 -0.15 -21.13 30.04
CA GLY A 431 0.94 -21.84 29.37
C GLY A 431 0.57 -23.29 29.05
N VAL A 432 1.56 -24.13 28.74
CA VAL A 432 1.30 -25.53 28.43
C VAL A 432 1.07 -26.32 29.71
N ARG A 433 -0.06 -27.04 29.76
CA ARG A 433 -0.49 -27.85 30.90
C ARG A 433 -1.08 -29.17 30.42
N THR A 434 -1.05 -30.17 31.30
CA THR A 434 -1.74 -31.43 31.07
C THR A 434 -3.23 -31.31 31.40
N VAL A 435 -4.09 -31.46 30.38
CA VAL A 435 -5.54 -31.56 30.49
C VAL A 435 -5.94 -32.85 29.78
N ARG A 436 -6.66 -33.75 30.47
CA ARG A 436 -7.05 -35.09 29.95
C ARG A 436 -5.87 -35.89 29.38
N ASP A 437 -4.77 -35.94 30.14
CA ASP A 437 -3.52 -36.62 29.76
C ASP A 437 -2.86 -36.11 28.45
N ARG A 438 -3.25 -34.91 27.99
CA ARG A 438 -2.70 -34.24 26.81
C ARG A 438 -2.12 -32.87 27.15
N GLN A 439 -1.05 -32.49 26.46
CA GLN A 439 -0.51 -31.14 26.57
C GLN A 439 -1.41 -30.16 25.80
N VAL A 440 -1.94 -29.18 26.52
CA VAL A 440 -2.87 -28.15 26.04
C VAL A 440 -2.31 -26.79 26.41
N LEU A 441 -2.41 -25.83 25.50
CA LEU A 441 -2.12 -24.43 25.80
C LEU A 441 -3.31 -23.87 26.57
N VAL A 442 -3.13 -23.57 27.86
CA VAL A 442 -4.17 -23.05 28.74
C VAL A 442 -4.11 -21.51 28.77
N PRO A 443 -5.24 -20.80 28.79
CA PRO A 443 -5.26 -19.33 28.91
C PRO A 443 -4.59 -18.83 30.19
N PRO A 444 -4.03 -17.61 30.19
CA PRO A 444 -3.26 -17.06 31.32
C PRO A 444 -4.06 -16.87 32.61
N TYR A 445 -5.40 -16.94 32.55
CA TYR A 445 -6.33 -16.80 33.68
C TYR A 445 -6.92 -18.14 34.16
N LEU A 446 -6.55 -19.27 33.55
CA LEU A 446 -7.05 -20.60 33.93
C LEU A 446 -5.92 -21.52 34.38
N SER A 447 -6.24 -22.40 35.32
CA SER A 447 -5.46 -23.61 35.63
C SER A 447 -5.97 -24.80 34.82
N ALA A 448 -5.22 -25.90 34.79
CA ALA A 448 -5.69 -27.13 34.15
C ALA A 448 -6.99 -27.68 34.78
N PRO A 449 -7.12 -27.76 36.13
CA PRO A 449 -8.39 -28.11 36.77
C PRO A 449 -9.52 -27.13 36.45
N GLY A 450 -9.22 -25.84 36.34
CA GLY A 450 -10.20 -24.82 35.96
C GLY A 450 -10.74 -25.04 34.55
N MET A 451 -9.87 -25.34 33.59
CA MET A 451 -10.28 -25.69 32.23
C MET A 451 -11.11 -26.98 32.20
N GLU A 452 -10.73 -28.02 32.94
CA GLU A 452 -11.50 -29.27 33.00
C GLU A 452 -12.90 -29.05 33.61
N THR A 453 -12.98 -28.19 34.61
CA THR A 453 -14.25 -27.80 35.23
C THR A 453 -15.17 -27.10 34.23
N LEU A 454 -14.63 -26.13 33.47
CA LEU A 454 -15.39 -25.43 32.42
C LEU A 454 -15.95 -26.40 31.38
N ILE A 455 -15.13 -27.37 30.94
CA ILE A 455 -15.56 -28.38 29.95
C ILE A 455 -16.63 -29.31 30.55
N SER A 456 -16.41 -29.80 31.78
CA SER A 456 -17.34 -30.69 32.48
C SER A 456 -18.68 -30.05 32.80
N ASN A 457 -18.72 -28.72 32.93
CA ASN A 457 -19.92 -27.96 33.21
C ASN A 457 -20.64 -27.44 31.96
N LEU A 458 -20.15 -27.76 30.76
CA LEU A 458 -20.84 -27.35 29.53
C LEU A 458 -22.30 -27.85 29.50
N THR A 459 -23.17 -26.95 29.10
CA THR A 459 -24.58 -27.17 28.79
C THR A 459 -24.84 -26.73 27.34
N PRO A 460 -25.93 -27.16 26.70
CA PRO A 460 -26.25 -26.69 25.36
C PRO A 460 -26.32 -25.15 25.27
N GLU A 461 -26.81 -24.50 26.32
CA GLU A 461 -26.93 -23.04 26.38
C GLU A 461 -25.56 -22.34 26.52
N THR A 462 -24.70 -22.82 27.43
CA THR A 462 -23.35 -22.24 27.59
C THR A 462 -22.49 -22.51 26.36
N PHE A 463 -22.64 -23.68 25.75
CA PHE A 463 -21.99 -24.02 24.49
C PHE A 463 -22.42 -23.08 23.38
N LYS A 464 -23.73 -22.87 23.17
CA LYS A 464 -24.24 -21.93 22.17
C LYS A 464 -23.77 -20.51 22.41
N THR A 465 -23.70 -20.09 23.67
CA THR A 465 -23.21 -18.76 24.04
C THR A 465 -21.73 -18.58 23.66
N ALA A 466 -20.90 -19.60 23.90
CA ALA A 466 -19.46 -19.51 23.67
C ALA A 466 -19.01 -19.87 22.25
N SER A 467 -19.82 -20.60 21.48
CA SER A 467 -19.51 -21.02 20.10
C SER A 467 -20.36 -20.31 19.04
N GLY A 468 -21.48 -19.71 19.42
CA GLY A 468 -22.50 -19.23 18.50
C GLY A 468 -23.32 -20.34 17.82
N ARG A 469 -23.10 -21.62 18.18
CA ARG A 469 -23.67 -22.79 17.50
C ARG A 469 -24.43 -23.71 18.43
N ASP A 470 -25.48 -24.34 17.90
CA ASP A 470 -26.17 -25.42 18.58
C ASP A 470 -25.34 -26.71 18.52
N ILE A 471 -25.44 -27.54 19.56
CA ILE A 471 -24.77 -28.84 19.66
C ILE A 471 -25.77 -29.91 20.06
N ASP A 472 -25.62 -31.11 19.50
CA ASP A 472 -26.40 -32.28 19.92
C ASP A 472 -26.01 -32.72 21.33
N ALA A 473 -26.99 -33.17 22.11
CA ALA A 473 -26.77 -33.56 23.51
C ALA A 473 -25.81 -34.76 23.64
N GLY A 474 -25.82 -35.70 22.68
CA GLY A 474 -24.90 -36.83 22.65
C GLY A 474 -23.47 -36.37 22.44
N MET A 475 -23.22 -35.53 21.43
CA MET A 475 -21.89 -34.97 21.17
C MET A 475 -21.39 -34.11 22.32
N LEU A 476 -22.27 -33.32 22.94
CA LEU A 476 -21.91 -32.55 24.13
C LEU A 476 -21.48 -33.46 25.29
N ASN A 477 -22.20 -34.56 25.54
CA ASN A 477 -21.81 -35.53 26.56
C ASN A 477 -20.48 -36.21 26.21
N GLU A 478 -20.22 -36.52 24.94
CA GLU A 478 -18.91 -37.03 24.50
C GLU A 478 -17.79 -36.02 24.81
N ILE A 479 -17.97 -34.74 24.48
CA ILE A 479 -17.00 -33.68 24.82
C ILE A 479 -16.78 -33.61 26.33
N LYS A 480 -17.81 -33.81 27.15
CA LYS A 480 -17.69 -33.71 28.60
C LYS A 480 -16.98 -34.91 29.23
N GLU A 481 -17.32 -36.12 28.81
CA GLU A 481 -16.94 -37.35 29.52
C GLU A 481 -15.80 -38.13 28.85
N ASN A 482 -15.54 -37.91 27.56
CA ASN A 482 -14.53 -38.66 26.82
C ASN A 482 -13.15 -37.99 26.92
N ASN A 483 -12.24 -38.60 27.69
CA ASN A 483 -10.85 -38.12 27.84
C ASN A 483 -10.06 -38.11 26.52
N ASN A 484 -10.50 -38.86 25.50
CA ASN A 484 -9.88 -38.81 24.17
C ASN A 484 -10.30 -37.58 23.36
N ILE A 485 -11.30 -36.82 23.83
CA ILE A 485 -11.69 -35.53 23.28
C ILE A 485 -11.12 -34.44 24.18
N PHE A 486 -10.32 -33.54 23.61
CA PHE A 486 -9.66 -32.48 24.37
C PHE A 486 -9.56 -31.19 23.55
N PRO A 487 -9.45 -30.03 24.20
CA PRO A 487 -9.37 -28.75 23.50
C PRO A 487 -7.95 -28.50 22.94
N GLN A 488 -7.88 -27.91 21.74
CA GLN A 488 -6.66 -27.36 21.14
C GLN A 488 -6.86 -25.88 20.85
N ALA A 489 -5.89 -25.06 21.28
CA ALA A 489 -5.94 -23.62 21.11
C ALA A 489 -5.74 -23.26 19.63
N ILE A 490 -6.61 -22.39 19.10
CA ILE A 490 -6.49 -21.82 17.75
C ILE A 490 -6.19 -20.31 17.78
N GLY A 491 -6.11 -19.70 18.97
CA GLY A 491 -5.76 -18.28 19.20
C GLY A 491 -6.90 -17.47 19.83
N ASP A 492 -6.57 -16.33 20.45
CA ASP A 492 -7.53 -15.41 21.10
C ASP A 492 -8.51 -16.07 22.08
N ASP A 493 -8.03 -16.98 22.94
CA ASP A 493 -8.85 -17.79 23.86
C ASP A 493 -9.87 -18.71 23.18
N ARG A 494 -9.76 -18.92 21.87
CA ARG A 494 -10.61 -19.82 21.09
C ARG A 494 -9.96 -21.19 20.95
N TYR A 495 -10.78 -22.21 21.07
CA TYR A 495 -10.38 -23.61 21.09
C TYR A 495 -11.27 -24.42 20.17
N ILE A 496 -10.70 -25.44 19.54
CA ILE A 496 -11.46 -26.51 18.91
C ILE A 496 -11.35 -27.78 19.73
N PHE A 497 -12.37 -28.63 19.70
CA PHE A 497 -12.27 -29.98 20.26
C PHE A 497 -11.73 -30.94 19.21
N VAL A 498 -10.79 -31.79 19.60
CA VAL A 498 -10.25 -32.84 18.76
C VAL A 498 -10.33 -34.19 19.46
N HIS A 499 -10.58 -35.22 18.68
CA HIS A 499 -10.52 -36.61 19.10
C HIS A 499 -9.15 -37.20 18.76
N SER A 500 -8.52 -37.86 19.71
CA SER A 500 -7.30 -38.65 19.52
C SER A 500 -7.60 -40.13 19.71
N ASP A 501 -7.37 -40.93 18.68
CA ASP A 501 -7.32 -42.38 18.82
C ASP A 501 -5.96 -42.75 19.44
N PRO A 502 -5.91 -43.50 20.56
CA PRO A 502 -4.65 -43.97 21.15
C PRO A 502 -3.72 -44.72 20.19
N ASN A 503 -4.27 -45.30 19.11
CA ASN A 503 -3.52 -46.05 18.09
C ASN A 503 -3.17 -45.23 16.86
N ASN A 504 -3.58 -43.95 16.78
CA ASN A 504 -3.34 -43.09 15.64
C ASN A 504 -2.78 -41.73 16.07
N ILE A 505 -1.71 -41.30 15.40
CA ILE A 505 -1.03 -40.03 15.66
C ILE A 505 -1.83 -38.83 15.10
N SER A 506 -2.87 -39.08 14.29
CA SER A 506 -3.72 -38.02 13.73
C SER A 506 -4.86 -37.63 14.67
N PHE A 507 -5.07 -36.32 14.81
CA PHE A 507 -6.22 -35.75 15.49
C PHE A 507 -7.39 -35.57 14.51
N VAL A 508 -8.60 -35.95 14.93
CA VAL A 508 -9.82 -35.72 14.15
C VAL A 508 -10.59 -34.58 14.82
N LYS A 509 -10.85 -33.50 14.08
CA LYS A 509 -11.64 -32.37 14.60
C LYS A 509 -13.06 -32.81 14.87
N VAL A 510 -13.63 -32.38 16.00
CA VAL A 510 -15.04 -32.60 16.30
C VAL A 510 -15.85 -31.59 15.49
N MET A 511 -16.63 -32.08 14.54
CA MET A 511 -17.34 -31.27 13.54
C MET A 511 -18.79 -31.02 13.94
N GLY A 512 -19.29 -29.83 13.61
CA GLY A 512 -20.71 -29.51 13.61
C GLY A 512 -21.45 -30.07 12.40
N PHE A 513 -22.77 -29.94 12.41
CA PHE A 513 -23.65 -30.39 11.32
C PHE A 513 -23.41 -29.65 9.99
N ASP A 514 -22.82 -28.46 10.05
CA ASP A 514 -22.41 -27.63 8.91
C ASP A 514 -21.10 -28.09 8.27
N GLY A 515 -20.43 -29.10 8.84
CA GLY A 515 -19.14 -29.58 8.37
C GLY A 515 -17.97 -28.69 8.78
N GLU A 516 -18.16 -27.78 9.74
CA GLU A 516 -17.12 -26.94 10.31
C GLU A 516 -16.78 -27.40 11.74
N PRO A 517 -15.53 -27.26 12.22
CA PRO A 517 -15.16 -27.64 13.59
C PRO A 517 -15.95 -26.84 14.64
N PHE A 518 -16.24 -27.45 15.78
CA PHE A 518 -16.76 -26.72 16.93
C PHE A 518 -15.67 -25.86 17.54
N GLU A 519 -15.85 -24.54 17.44
CA GLU A 519 -14.99 -23.54 18.05
C GLU A 519 -15.66 -22.97 19.30
N ILE A 520 -14.92 -22.84 20.40
CA ILE A 520 -15.43 -22.32 21.67
C ILE A 520 -14.50 -21.25 22.24
N ASP A 521 -15.08 -20.14 22.70
CA ASP A 521 -14.36 -19.09 23.42
C ASP A 521 -14.35 -19.39 24.93
N MET A 522 -13.16 -19.74 25.45
CA MET A 522 -12.98 -20.07 26.87
C MET A 522 -13.15 -18.87 27.80
N ARG A 523 -12.94 -17.64 27.29
CA ARG A 523 -13.14 -16.42 28.08
C ARG A 523 -14.61 -16.20 28.36
N ILE A 524 -15.47 -16.45 27.38
CA ILE A 524 -16.93 -16.36 27.55
C ILE A 524 -17.40 -17.36 28.61
N LEU A 525 -16.91 -18.60 28.56
CA LEU A 525 -17.26 -19.62 29.57
C LEU A 525 -16.81 -19.21 30.97
N HIS A 526 -15.56 -18.80 31.12
CA HIS A 526 -14.98 -18.41 32.41
C HIS A 526 -15.74 -17.24 33.06
N ASN A 527 -16.11 -16.23 32.26
CA ASN A 527 -16.86 -15.08 32.75
C ASN A 527 -18.27 -15.46 33.22
N LYS A 528 -18.92 -16.44 32.58
CA LYS A 528 -20.27 -16.88 32.95
C LYS A 528 -20.27 -17.69 34.25
N GLU A 529 -19.28 -18.57 34.45
CA GLU A 529 -19.11 -19.28 35.73
C GLU A 529 -18.76 -18.32 36.88
N SER A 530 -17.95 -17.30 36.63
CA SER A 530 -17.56 -16.33 37.66
C SER A 530 -18.69 -15.40 38.14
N MET A 531 -19.83 -15.39 37.43
CA MET A 531 -21.04 -14.63 37.79
C MET A 531 -22.09 -15.46 38.53
N GLN A 532 -21.92 -16.78 38.59
CA GLN A 532 -22.78 -17.71 39.33
C GLN A 532 -22.18 -17.99 40.71
#